data_AF-A0A4U6QGV4-F1
#
_entry.id   AF-A0A4U6QGV4-F1
#
_cell.length_a   1.000
_cell.length_b   1.000
_cell.length_c   1.000
_cell.angle_alpha   90.00
_cell.angle_beta   90.00
_cell.angle_gamma   90.00
#
_symmetry.space_group_name_H-M   'P 1'
#
loop_
_entity.id
_entity.type
_entity.pdbx_description
1 polymer ?
#
loop_
_entity_poly.entity_id
_entity_poly.type
_entity_poly.pdbx_seq_one_letter_code
_entity_poly.pdbx_strand_id
1 'polypeptide(L)' 'MQSDGNLVVYSPNNTPTWAASWDGLSPVGASELLVQDDGNMVIYTASGSPRWATYTS' A
#
# COMPACT_ATOMS: atom_id res chain seq x y z
N MET A 1 -0.07 -7.41 -2.75
CA MET A 1 -1.09 -6.34 -2.75
C MET A 1 -2.44 -6.97 -3.06
N GLN A 2 -3.51 -6.56 -2.38
CA GLN A 2 -4.86 -7.01 -2.71
C GLN A 2 -5.35 -6.35 -4.00
N SER A 3 -6.36 -6.94 -4.65
CA SER A 3 -6.91 -6.46 -5.93
C SER A 3 -7.63 -5.12 -5.82
N ASP A 4 -8.00 -4.70 -4.62
CA ASP A 4 -8.62 -3.40 -4.32
C ASP A 4 -7.60 -2.25 -4.16
N GLY A 5 -6.31 -2.58 -4.20
CA GLY A 5 -5.21 -1.63 -4.00
C GLY A 5 -4.84 -1.43 -2.53
N ASN A 6 -5.26 -2.33 -1.62
CA ASN A 6 -4.82 -2.32 -0.24
C ASN A 6 -3.59 -3.22 -0.04
N LEU A 7 -2.60 -2.71 0.70
CA LEU A 7 -1.47 -3.52 1.14
C LEU A 7 -1.75 -4.03 2.54
N VAL A 8 -1.93 -5.33 2.68
CA VAL A 8 -2.23 -5.98 3.95
C VAL A 8 -1.16 -7.01 4.25
N VAL A 9 -0.65 -6.96 5.48
CA VAL A 9 0.25 -7.98 6.02
C VAL A 9 -0.61 -9.00 6.76
N TYR A 10 -0.37 -10.27 6.46
CA TYR A 10 -1.11 -11.40 7.04
C TYR A 10 -0.17 -12.26 7.89
N SER A 11 -0.73 -12.81 8.96
CA SER A 11 -0.12 -13.92 9.69
C SER A 11 -0.16 -15.21 8.85
N PRO A 12 0.59 -16.25 9.23
CA PRO A 12 0.52 -17.57 8.58
C PRO A 12 -0.89 -18.19 8.58
N ASN A 13 -1.75 -17.79 9.52
CA ASN A 13 -3.14 -18.25 9.62
C ASN A 13 -4.10 -17.40 8.77
N ASN A 14 -3.58 -16.61 7.83
CA ASN A 14 -4.35 -15.73 6.96
C ASN A 14 -5.17 -14.66 7.73
N THR A 15 -4.69 -14.25 8.92
CA THR A 15 -5.29 -13.17 9.71
C THR A 15 -4.57 -11.86 9.41
N PRO A 16 -5.27 -10.76 9.06
CA PRO A 16 -4.62 -9.48 8.82
C PRO A 16 -4.03 -8.94 10.13
N THR A 17 -2.75 -8.57 10.10
CA THR A 17 -2.02 -8.02 11.25
C THR A 17 -1.74 -6.53 11.11
N TRP A 18 -1.71 -6.02 9.88
CA TRP A 18 -1.55 -4.61 9.56
C TRP A 18 -2.05 -4.33 8.14
N ALA A 19 -2.53 -3.11 7.89
CA ALA A 19 -2.94 -2.67 6.55
C ALA A 19 -2.52 -1.22 6.29
N ALA A 20 -2.10 -0.93 5.06
CA ALA A 20 -1.88 0.42 4.54
C ALA A 20 -3.20 1.11 4.15
N SER A 21 -4.26 0.91 4.94
CA SER A 21 -5.58 1.48 4.69
C SER A 21 -5.66 2.89 5.26
N TRP A 22 -6.14 3.83 4.45
CA TRP A 22 -6.53 5.17 4.90
C TRP A 22 -8.05 5.30 4.83
N ASP A 23 -8.64 5.76 5.94
CA ASP A 23 -10.08 5.99 6.03
C ASP A 23 -10.54 6.93 4.92
N GLY A 24 -11.55 6.48 4.15
CA GLY A 24 -12.18 7.28 3.10
C GLY A 24 -11.59 7.12 1.70
N LEU A 25 -10.54 6.33 1.49
CA LEU A 25 -10.04 6.08 0.13
C LEU A 25 -10.82 4.95 -0.56
N SER A 26 -11.51 5.28 -1.65
CA SER A 26 -12.17 4.29 -2.51
C SER A 26 -11.16 3.26 -3.06
N PRO A 27 -11.58 2.00 -3.28
CA PRO A 27 -10.79 1.02 -4.01
C PRO A 27 -10.36 1.60 -5.35
N VAL A 28 -9.07 1.49 -5.70
CA VAL A 28 -8.53 2.00 -6.98
C VAL A 28 -8.04 0.89 -7.90
N GLY A 29 -8.20 -0.37 -7.49
CA GLY A 29 -7.73 -1.50 -8.25
C GLY A 29 -6.21 -1.65 -8.16
N ALA A 30 -5.59 -2.13 -9.23
CA ALA A 30 -4.16 -2.41 -9.29
C ALA A 30 -3.32 -1.23 -8.80
N SER A 31 -2.38 -1.52 -7.92
CA SER A 31 -1.49 -0.58 -7.27
C SER A 31 -0.13 -1.26 -7.06
N GLU A 32 0.94 -0.46 -7.01
CA GLU A 32 2.31 -0.95 -6.87
C GLU A 32 2.94 -0.41 -5.59
N LEU A 33 3.71 -1.24 -4.90
CA LEU A 33 4.54 -0.86 -3.76
C LEU A 33 5.97 -0.68 -4.25
N LEU A 34 6.55 0.49 -4.04
CA LEU A 34 7.93 0.80 -4.37
C LEU A 34 8.73 1.14 -3.11
N VAL A 35 9.91 0.52 -2.97
CA VAL A 35 10.96 0.99 -2.05
C VAL A 35 11.90 1.85 -2.87
N GLN A 36 11.94 3.14 -2.55
CA GLN A 36 12.69 4.15 -3.29
C GLN A 36 14.13 4.25 -2.78
N ASP A 37 15.01 4.80 -3.61
CA ASP A 37 16.45 4.95 -3.28
C ASP A 37 16.69 5.88 -2.07
N ASP A 38 15.72 6.74 -1.75
CA ASP A 38 15.74 7.62 -0.57
C ASP A 38 15.31 6.91 0.73
N GLY A 39 14.99 5.61 0.67
CA GLY A 39 14.55 4.83 1.82
C GLY A 39 13.05 5.00 2.16
N ASN A 40 12.30 5.75 1.36
CA ASN A 40 10.86 5.83 1.50
C ASN A 40 10.18 4.62 0.83
N MET A 41 9.10 4.16 1.43
CA MET A 41 8.25 3.12 0.86
C MET A 41 6.90 3.73 0.51
N VAL A 42 6.52 3.66 -0.77
CA VAL A 42 5.35 4.35 -1.31
C VAL A 42 4.45 3.40 -2.07
N ILE A 43 3.15 3.50 -1.83
CA ILE A 43 2.12 2.85 -2.65
C ILE A 43 1.66 3.82 -3.72
N TYR A 44 1.76 3.41 -4.98
CA TYR A 44 1.28 4.16 -6.13
C TYR A 44 0.01 3.53 -6.72
N THR A 45 -0.91 4.37 -7.19
CA THR A 45 -2.01 3.93 -8.04
C THR A 45 -1.50 3.52 -9.43
N ALA A 46 -2.31 2.81 -10.21
CA ALA A 46 -1.99 2.53 -11.62
C ALA A 46 -1.69 3.77 -12.49
N SER A 47 -2.15 4.96 -12.07
CA SER A 47 -1.84 6.24 -12.73
C SER A 47 -0.51 6.87 -12.28
N GLY A 48 0.25 6.21 -11.40
CA GLY A 48 1.50 6.72 -10.85
C GLY A 48 1.31 7.78 -9.76
N SER A 49 0.11 7.92 -9.19
CA SER A 49 -0.15 8.87 -8.09
C SER A 49 0.16 8.22 -6.74
N PRO A 50 0.91 8.87 -5.84
CA PRO A 50 1.17 8.32 -4.52
C PRO A 50 -0.11 8.31 -3.68
N ARG A 51 -0.36 7.19 -3.00
CA ARG A 51 -1.56 6.95 -2.19
C ARG A 51 -1.23 6.80 -0.71
N TRP A 52 -0.05 6.29 -0.38
CA TRP A 52 0.44 6.13 0.99
C TRP A 52 1.97 6.12 0.99
N ALA A 53 2.60 6.57 2.08
CA ALA A 53 4.04 6.50 2.28
C ALA A 53 4.42 6.22 3.74
N THR A 54 5.60 5.64 3.97
CA THR A 54 6.18 5.51 5.32
C THR A 54 6.70 6.82 5.89
N TYR A 55 7.02 7.80 5.03
CA TYR A 55 7.61 9.09 5.42
C TYR A 55 8.95 8.92 6.17
N THR A 56 9.83 8.09 5.63
CA THR A 56 11.12 7.70 6.24
C THR A 56 12.35 8.23 5.49
N SER A 57 12.14 9.13 4.53
CA SER A 57 13.20 9.89 3.84
C SER A 57 13.94 10.85 4.77
#